data_AF-A0A024HE08-F1
#
_entry.id   AF-A0A024HE08-F1
#
_cell.length_a   1.000
_cell.length_b   1.000
_cell.length_c   1.000
_cell.angle_alpha   90.00
_cell.angle_beta   90.00
_cell.angle_gamma   90.00
#
_symmetry.space_group_name_H-M   'P 1'
#
loop_
_entity.id
_entity.type
_entity.pdbx_description
1 polymer ?
#
loop_
_entity_poly.entity_id
_entity_poly.type
_entity_poly.pdbx_seq_one_letter_code
_entity_poly.pdbx_strand_id
1 'polypeptide(L)'
;MRPARFALYSLLPLFAACQVWKPAPVDTHAQTRVQGELTRQGNDLMFRPCQEQRHFLLVDGPNGSVARESRDLFADGAAKLFVDVRGGYSGGQSSNTDGKLEVDTLYRIQGEGRGCEDPNFKHTIVQAIGNEPAWNVMINAQGLLLQRPGKPALVVPYVVESVPGGSSSYSSEANGEKLELWVAPSRCVNSMTGAVTQMSAELRLDNQVMRGCAYPGGAYAE
;
A
#
# COMPACT_ATOMS: atom_id res chain seq x y z
N MET A 1 -45.13 3.87 55.73
CA MET A 1 -43.86 3.41 55.09
C MET A 1 -43.83 3.98 53.68
N ARG A 2 -42.80 4.76 53.33
CA ARG A 2 -42.78 5.70 52.18
C ARG A 2 -42.60 5.00 50.81
N PRO A 3 -43.38 5.35 49.77
CA PRO A 3 -43.32 4.73 48.43
C PRO A 3 -42.03 5.04 47.65
N ALA A 4 -41.16 5.92 48.16
CA ALA A 4 -39.89 6.29 47.55
C ALA A 4 -38.86 5.14 47.46
N ARG A 5 -39.02 4.06 48.25
CA ARG A 5 -38.08 2.93 48.26
C ARG A 5 -38.21 2.01 47.05
N PHE A 6 -39.39 1.91 46.43
CA PHE A 6 -39.58 1.04 45.26
C PHE A 6 -39.04 1.64 43.95
N ALA A 7 -38.93 2.97 43.86
CA ALA A 7 -38.39 3.64 42.68
C ALA A 7 -36.86 3.54 42.54
N LEU A 8 -36.12 3.27 43.63
CA LEU A 8 -34.67 3.09 43.57
C LEU A 8 -34.25 1.72 43.02
N TYR A 9 -35.09 0.68 43.16
CA TYR A 9 -34.74 -0.67 42.73
C TYR A 9 -34.93 -0.91 41.22
N SER A 10 -35.72 -0.09 40.54
CA SER A 10 -35.95 -0.19 39.08
C SER A 10 -34.84 0.44 38.22
N LEU A 11 -33.91 1.20 38.83
CA LEU A 11 -32.75 1.81 38.14
C LEU A 11 -31.45 0.97 38.23
N LEU A 12 -31.42 -0.08 39.07
CA LEU A 12 -30.28 -0.99 39.18
C LEU A 12 -29.87 -1.73 37.89
N PRO A 13 -30.77 -2.15 36.96
CA PRO A 13 -30.34 -2.86 35.76
C PRO A 13 -29.61 -1.98 34.74
N LEU A 14 -29.69 -0.64 34.85
CA LEU A 14 -28.97 0.28 33.95
C LEU A 14 -27.46 0.34 34.25
N PHE A 15 -27.03 0.01 35.47
CA PHE A 15 -25.60 0.01 35.85
C PHE A 15 -24.92 -1.36 35.67
N ALA A 16 -25.67 -2.44 35.46
CA ALA A 16 -25.11 -3.78 35.21
C ALA A 16 -24.64 -3.98 33.76
N ALA A 17 -25.08 -3.14 32.82
CA ALA A 17 -24.76 -3.28 31.40
C ALA A 17 -23.27 -3.05 31.05
N CYS A 18 -22.49 -2.35 31.90
CA CYS A 18 -21.07 -2.11 31.65
C CYS A 18 -20.14 -3.30 32.00
N GLN A 19 -20.61 -4.30 32.77
CA GLN A 19 -19.76 -5.43 33.21
C GLN A 19 -19.74 -6.60 32.21
N VAL A 20 -20.54 -6.54 31.14
CA VAL A 20 -20.65 -7.62 30.14
C VAL A 20 -19.77 -7.36 28.90
N TRP A 21 -19.28 -6.13 28.73
CA TRP A 21 -18.36 -5.83 27.63
C TRP A 21 -16.95 -6.27 28.00
N LYS A 22 -16.55 -7.46 27.52
CA LYS A 22 -15.14 -7.85 27.43
C LYS A 22 -14.59 -7.39 26.09
N PRO A 23 -13.72 -6.38 26.00
CA PRO A 23 -13.09 -6.04 24.74
C PRO A 23 -12.32 -7.27 24.24
N ALA A 24 -12.37 -7.51 22.94
CA ALA A 24 -11.53 -8.55 22.34
C ALA A 24 -10.07 -8.24 22.70
N PRO A 25 -9.25 -9.26 23.03
CA PRO A 25 -7.83 -9.05 23.26
C PRO A 25 -7.23 -8.36 22.03
N VAL A 26 -6.49 -7.27 22.26
CA VAL A 26 -5.77 -6.58 21.20
C VAL A 26 -4.69 -7.53 20.70
N ASP A 27 -4.77 -7.91 19.43
CA ASP A 27 -3.71 -8.69 18.80
C ASP A 27 -2.50 -7.77 18.61
N THR A 28 -1.49 -7.94 19.46
CA THR A 28 -0.23 -7.19 19.39
C THR A 28 0.63 -7.60 18.20
N HIS A 29 0.24 -8.64 17.46
CA HIS A 29 0.87 -9.09 16.23
C HIS A 29 0.04 -8.77 14.98
N ALA A 30 -1.00 -7.94 15.11
CA ALA A 30 -1.81 -7.51 13.98
C ALA A 30 -0.93 -6.86 12.90
N GLN A 31 -0.84 -7.53 11.76
CA GLN A 31 -0.13 -7.05 10.59
C GLN A 31 -0.91 -5.90 9.97
N THR A 32 -0.25 -4.77 9.74
CA THR A 32 -0.88 -3.60 9.13
C THR A 32 -0.08 -3.11 7.94
N ARG A 33 -0.78 -2.68 6.89
CA ARG A 33 -0.16 -2.02 5.75
C ARG A 33 0.10 -0.56 6.11
N VAL A 34 1.35 -0.13 5.95
CA VAL A 34 1.79 1.21 6.30
C VAL A 34 2.71 1.77 5.21
N GLN A 35 2.55 3.06 4.93
CA GLN A 35 3.44 3.82 4.08
C GLN A 35 4.36 4.69 4.94
N GLY A 36 5.59 4.92 4.47
CA GLY A 36 6.51 5.78 5.17
C GLY A 36 7.80 6.03 4.43
N GLU A 37 8.72 6.64 5.16
CA GLU A 37 10.04 7.00 4.68
C GLU A 37 11.09 6.15 5.37
N LEU A 38 12.05 5.69 4.57
CA LEU A 38 13.17 4.88 5.01
C LEU A 38 14.45 5.69 4.87
N THR A 39 15.23 5.75 5.95
CA THR A 39 16.58 6.30 5.95
C THR A 39 17.57 5.27 6.48
N ARG A 40 18.83 5.39 6.09
CA ARG A 40 19.91 4.51 6.55
C ARG A 40 20.72 5.21 7.63
N GLN A 41 20.88 4.57 8.79
CA GLN A 41 21.75 5.04 9.87
C GLN A 41 22.75 3.93 10.21
N GLY A 42 23.98 4.05 9.69
CA GLY A 42 24.95 2.96 9.75
C GLY A 42 24.44 1.71 9.02
N ASN A 43 24.27 0.61 9.76
CA ASN A 43 23.70 -0.64 9.24
C ASN A 43 22.18 -0.74 9.41
N ASP A 44 21.58 0.17 10.17
CA ASP A 44 20.17 0.11 10.52
C ASP A 44 19.32 0.87 9.51
N LEU A 45 18.11 0.36 9.27
CA LEU A 45 17.08 0.99 8.46
C LEU A 45 16.05 1.64 9.38
N MET A 46 16.00 2.96 9.37
CA MET A 46 15.06 3.75 10.15
C MET A 46 13.82 4.06 9.33
N PHE A 47 12.68 3.61 9.82
CA PHE A 47 11.38 3.83 9.21
C PHE A 47 10.58 4.88 9.98
N ARG A 48 10.01 5.84 9.24
CA ARG A 48 9.08 6.84 9.76
C ARG A 48 7.76 6.74 8.99
N PRO A 49 6.63 6.40 9.63
CA PRO A 49 5.34 6.38 8.94
C PRO A 49 5.02 7.75 8.33
N CYS A 50 4.32 7.76 7.19
CA CYS A 50 3.87 9.00 6.55
C CYS A 50 3.02 9.82 7.54
N GLN A 51 3.26 11.13 7.60
CA GLN A 51 2.55 12.07 8.48
C GLN A 51 2.72 11.80 9.99
N GLU A 52 3.74 11.04 10.39
CA GLU A 52 4.07 10.79 11.79
C GLU A 52 5.48 11.26 12.17
N GLN A 53 5.71 11.36 13.48
CA GLN A 53 7.00 11.72 14.08
C GLN A 53 7.72 10.51 14.71
N ARG A 54 7.02 9.37 14.86
CA ARG A 54 7.60 8.16 15.45
C ARG A 54 8.58 7.51 14.48
N HIS A 55 9.64 6.92 15.02
CA HIS A 55 10.68 6.23 14.26
C HIS A 55 10.83 4.80 14.76
N PHE A 56 10.86 3.86 13.83
CA PHE A 56 10.98 2.43 14.11
C PHE A 56 12.22 1.88 13.45
N LEU A 57 12.88 0.93 14.12
CA LEU A 57 13.84 0.07 13.44
C LEU A 57 13.08 -0.88 12.51
N LEU A 58 13.34 -0.77 11.21
CA LEU A 58 12.78 -1.69 10.23
C LEU A 58 13.66 -2.93 10.14
N VAL A 59 13.05 -4.09 10.32
CA VAL A 59 13.68 -5.39 10.12
C VAL A 59 12.86 -6.19 9.11
N ASP A 60 13.55 -6.88 8.20
CA ASP A 60 12.87 -7.84 7.32
C ASP A 60 12.44 -9.05 8.14
N GLY A 61 11.16 -9.41 8.07
CA GLY A 61 10.65 -10.71 8.47
C GLY A 61 11.08 -11.81 7.50
N PRO A 62 10.60 -13.05 7.65
CA PRO A 62 11.03 -14.19 6.83
C PRO A 62 10.85 -14.00 5.31
N ASN A 63 9.83 -13.23 4.92
CA ASN A 63 9.50 -12.92 3.52
C ASN A 63 9.84 -11.47 3.13
N GLY A 64 10.37 -10.67 4.06
CA GLY A 64 10.76 -9.29 3.83
C GLY A 64 11.95 -9.18 2.87
N SER A 65 11.99 -8.12 2.08
CA SER A 65 13.07 -7.84 1.13
C SER A 65 13.54 -6.39 1.17
N VAL A 66 13.08 -5.58 2.11
CA VAL A 66 13.34 -4.13 2.19
C VAL A 66 14.84 -3.86 2.30
N ALA A 67 15.58 -4.64 3.09
CA ALA A 67 17.02 -4.47 3.23
C ALA A 67 17.79 -4.82 1.95
N ARG A 68 17.24 -5.69 1.09
CA ARG A 68 17.81 -5.97 -0.24
C ARG A 68 17.53 -4.83 -1.19
N GLU A 69 16.26 -4.50 -1.38
CA GLU A 69 15.84 -3.53 -2.40
C GLU A 69 16.30 -2.10 -2.09
N SER A 70 16.44 -1.74 -0.81
CA SER A 70 16.92 -0.42 -0.43
C SER A 70 18.41 -0.20 -0.70
N ARG A 71 19.24 -1.26 -0.74
CA ARG A 71 20.69 -1.12 -0.94
C ARG A 71 21.03 -0.45 -2.26
N ASP A 72 20.42 -0.92 -3.33
CA ASP A 72 20.72 -0.43 -4.68
C ASP A 72 20.25 1.03 -4.81
N LEU A 73 19.04 1.34 -4.33
CA LEU A 73 18.50 2.70 -4.34
C LEU A 73 19.32 3.70 -3.49
N PHE A 74 19.84 3.27 -2.33
CA PHE A 74 20.75 4.10 -1.53
C PHE A 74 22.12 4.25 -2.22
N ALA A 75 22.62 3.20 -2.88
CA ALA A 75 23.88 3.25 -3.64
C ALA A 75 23.79 4.18 -4.86
N ASP A 76 22.60 4.31 -5.45
CA ASP A 76 22.30 5.26 -6.52
C ASP A 76 22.15 6.72 -6.01
N GLY A 77 22.35 6.96 -4.71
CA GLY A 77 22.48 8.29 -4.13
C GLY A 77 21.21 8.84 -3.47
N ALA A 78 20.15 8.04 -3.34
CA ALA A 78 18.95 8.47 -2.63
C ALA A 78 19.29 8.73 -1.14
N ALA A 79 18.98 9.91 -0.61
CA ALA A 79 19.16 10.18 0.83
C ALA A 79 18.06 9.54 1.69
N LYS A 80 16.90 9.27 1.08
CA LYS A 80 15.68 8.78 1.71
C LYS A 80 14.87 8.03 0.66
N LEU A 81 14.21 6.96 1.07
CA LEU A 81 13.33 6.17 0.20
C LEU A 81 11.90 6.25 0.71
N PHE A 82 10.94 6.23 -0.21
CA PHE A 82 9.56 5.92 0.13
C PHE A 82 9.36 4.41 0.14
N VAL A 83 8.61 3.89 1.11
CA VAL A 83 8.20 2.49 1.17
C VAL A 83 6.71 2.35 1.48
N ASP A 84 6.11 1.30 0.92
CA ASP A 84 4.76 0.80 1.23
C ASP A 84 4.90 -0.68 1.57
N VAL A 85 4.62 -1.03 2.83
CA VAL A 85 4.94 -2.34 3.42
C VAL A 85 3.78 -2.85 4.27
N ARG A 86 3.71 -4.15 4.49
CA ARG A 86 2.89 -4.76 5.56
C ARG A 86 3.81 -5.37 6.59
N GLY A 87 3.55 -5.06 7.85
CA GLY A 87 4.38 -5.50 8.96
C GLY A 87 3.66 -5.42 10.31
N GLY A 88 4.25 -6.05 11.30
CA GLY A 88 3.85 -5.98 12.70
C GLY A 88 4.74 -5.02 13.48
N TYR A 89 4.14 -4.20 14.35
CA TYR A 89 4.90 -3.38 15.28
C TYR A 89 5.20 -4.16 16.56
N SER A 90 6.42 -4.03 17.06
CA SER A 90 6.80 -4.57 18.37
C SER A 90 7.55 -3.54 19.19
N GLY A 91 7.42 -3.63 20.53
CA GLY A 91 8.13 -2.77 21.45
C GLY A 91 9.65 -2.95 21.34
N GLY A 92 10.40 -1.85 21.41
CA GLY A 92 11.86 -1.84 21.36
C GLY A 92 12.48 -1.60 22.73
N GLN A 93 13.60 -2.27 23.03
CA GLN A 93 14.46 -2.03 24.21
C GLN A 93 15.58 -1.00 23.89
N SER A 94 15.54 -0.36 22.72
CA SER A 94 16.54 0.60 22.24
C SER A 94 16.15 2.01 22.68
N SER A 95 17.09 2.77 23.25
CA SER A 95 16.83 4.13 23.76
C SER A 95 16.46 5.16 22.68
N ASN A 96 16.65 4.82 21.39
CA ASN A 96 16.60 5.79 20.29
C ASN A 96 15.49 5.52 19.26
N THR A 97 14.62 4.53 19.47
CA THR A 97 13.48 4.24 18.57
C THR A 97 12.19 4.01 19.37
N ASP A 98 11.05 4.28 18.74
CA ASP A 98 9.71 4.01 19.31
C ASP A 98 9.34 2.52 19.26
N GLY A 99 10.21 1.68 18.68
CA GLY A 99 10.03 0.23 18.57
C GLY A 99 10.70 -0.35 17.34
N LYS A 100 10.17 -1.49 16.89
CA LYS A 100 10.54 -2.16 15.65
C LYS A 100 9.32 -2.35 14.77
N LEU A 101 9.52 -2.29 13.46
CA LEU A 101 8.57 -2.73 12.45
C LEU A 101 9.18 -3.96 11.76
N GLU A 102 8.59 -5.12 11.99
CA GLU A 102 8.96 -6.36 11.30
C GLU A 102 8.12 -6.51 10.04
N VAL A 103 8.78 -6.47 8.88
CA VAL A 103 8.12 -6.39 7.57
C VAL A 103 7.99 -7.77 6.93
N ASP A 104 6.76 -8.16 6.63
CA ASP A 104 6.45 -9.42 5.94
C ASP A 104 6.17 -9.23 4.45
N THR A 105 5.77 -8.04 4.01
CA THR A 105 5.46 -7.76 2.60
C THR A 105 5.96 -6.39 2.20
N LEU A 106 6.64 -6.30 1.06
CA LEU A 106 7.04 -5.05 0.42
C LEU A 106 6.19 -4.83 -0.83
N TYR A 107 5.27 -3.85 -0.78
CA TYR A 107 4.46 -3.49 -1.94
C TYR A 107 5.24 -2.65 -2.95
N ARG A 108 6.00 -1.68 -2.43
CA ARG A 108 6.71 -0.68 -3.24
C ARG A 108 7.84 -0.04 -2.45
N ILE A 109 8.98 0.19 -3.09
CA ILE A 109 10.07 1.03 -2.63
C ILE A 109 10.61 1.87 -3.79
N GLN A 110 10.85 3.16 -3.56
CA GLN A 110 11.32 4.08 -4.60
C GLN A 110 12.12 5.23 -3.99
N GLY A 111 13.14 5.71 -4.71
CA GLY A 111 13.92 6.89 -4.33
C GLY A 111 13.31 8.22 -4.77
N GLU A 112 12.42 8.20 -5.76
CA GLU A 112 11.84 9.40 -6.38
C GLU A 112 10.31 9.30 -6.48
N GLY A 113 9.66 10.43 -6.79
CA GLY A 113 8.20 10.53 -6.94
C GLY A 113 7.47 11.00 -5.68
N ARG A 114 6.13 11.03 -5.72
CA ARG A 114 5.31 11.66 -4.67
C ARG A 114 5.35 10.96 -3.31
N GLY A 115 5.49 9.63 -3.28
CA GLY A 115 5.54 8.85 -2.03
C GLY A 115 4.41 9.22 -1.04
N CYS A 116 4.79 9.67 0.16
CA CYS A 116 3.87 10.09 1.23
C CYS A 116 2.96 11.28 0.87
N GLU A 117 3.30 12.02 -0.18
CA GLU A 117 2.57 13.20 -0.63
C GLU A 117 1.59 12.88 -1.79
N ASP A 118 1.40 11.60 -2.14
CA ASP A 118 0.46 11.24 -3.21
C ASP A 118 -1.00 11.42 -2.75
N PRO A 119 -1.74 12.42 -3.27
CA PRO A 119 -3.13 12.65 -2.86
C PRO A 119 -4.09 11.57 -3.36
N ASN A 120 -3.71 10.83 -4.41
CA ASN A 120 -4.59 9.85 -5.05
C ASN A 120 -4.52 8.47 -4.40
N PHE A 121 -3.49 8.19 -3.59
CA PHE A 121 -3.22 6.84 -3.09
C PHE A 121 -4.45 6.17 -2.46
N LYS A 122 -5.20 6.90 -1.62
CA LYS A 122 -6.39 6.38 -0.93
C LYS A 122 -7.53 5.97 -1.87
N HIS A 123 -7.59 6.55 -3.06
CA HIS A 123 -8.62 6.29 -4.06
C HIS A 123 -8.15 5.33 -5.15
N THR A 124 -6.83 5.19 -5.32
CA THR A 124 -6.23 4.26 -6.28
C THR A 124 -6.50 2.82 -5.85
N ILE A 125 -7.00 2.02 -6.79
CA ILE A 125 -7.06 0.56 -6.72
C ILE A 125 -5.73 0.00 -7.22
N VAL A 126 -5.33 0.36 -8.44
CA VAL A 126 -4.05 -0.04 -9.03
C VAL A 126 -3.41 1.16 -9.71
N GLN A 127 -2.10 1.29 -9.55
CA GLN A 127 -1.26 2.13 -10.39
C GLN A 127 -0.32 1.24 -11.20
N ALA A 128 -0.22 1.46 -12.50
CA ALA A 128 0.73 0.81 -13.39
C ALA A 128 1.49 1.85 -14.24
N ILE A 129 2.77 1.59 -14.51
CA ILE A 129 3.66 2.49 -15.22
C ILE A 129 4.62 1.66 -16.09
N GLY A 130 4.80 2.06 -17.34
CA GLY A 130 5.84 1.55 -18.23
C GLY A 130 6.68 2.67 -18.84
N ASN A 131 7.90 2.34 -19.27
CA ASN A 131 8.91 3.32 -19.68
C ASN A 131 9.13 3.38 -21.20
N GLU A 132 9.03 2.25 -21.90
CA GLU A 132 9.37 2.16 -23.33
C GLU A 132 8.33 1.32 -24.12
N PRO A 133 7.39 1.98 -24.83
CA PRO A 133 7.09 3.40 -24.75
C PRO A 133 6.55 3.78 -23.36
N ALA A 134 6.63 5.06 -23.00
CA ALA A 134 6.16 5.51 -21.70
C ALA A 134 4.63 5.54 -21.63
N TRP A 135 4.06 5.03 -20.54
CA TRP A 135 2.63 5.03 -20.26
C TRP A 135 2.37 4.98 -18.75
N ASN A 136 1.21 5.50 -18.34
CA ASN A 136 0.77 5.50 -16.96
C ASN A 136 -0.72 5.14 -16.92
N VAL A 137 -1.09 4.15 -16.12
CA VAL A 137 -2.48 3.78 -15.87
C VAL A 137 -2.78 3.92 -14.39
N MET A 138 -3.84 4.66 -14.07
CA MET A 138 -4.43 4.73 -12.73
C MET A 138 -5.86 4.18 -12.79
N ILE A 139 -6.19 3.26 -11.89
CA ILE A 139 -7.52 2.70 -11.74
C ILE A 139 -8.07 3.10 -10.39
N ASN A 140 -9.30 3.60 -10.35
CA ASN A 140 -10.05 3.89 -9.14
C ASN A 140 -11.54 3.55 -9.33
N ALA A 141 -12.37 3.84 -8.33
CA ALA A 141 -13.81 3.55 -8.41
C ALA A 141 -14.55 4.32 -9.52
N GLN A 142 -13.98 5.40 -10.07
CA GLN A 142 -14.60 6.21 -11.13
C GLN A 142 -14.24 5.71 -12.53
N GLY A 143 -13.12 5.00 -12.68
CA GLY A 143 -12.72 4.44 -13.97
C GLY A 143 -11.22 4.19 -14.09
N LEU A 144 -10.80 3.95 -15.32
CA LEU A 144 -9.42 3.79 -15.73
C LEU A 144 -8.96 5.05 -16.47
N LEU A 145 -7.86 5.62 -16.02
CA LEU A 145 -7.16 6.74 -16.65
C LEU A 145 -5.85 6.24 -17.26
N LEU A 146 -5.73 6.28 -18.58
CA LEU A 146 -4.49 6.04 -19.32
C LEU A 146 -3.89 7.37 -19.80
N GLN A 147 -2.63 7.60 -19.46
CA GLN A 147 -1.83 8.74 -19.92
C GLN A 147 -0.62 8.24 -20.70
N ARG A 148 -0.33 8.87 -21.84
CA ARG A 148 0.83 8.58 -22.70
C ARG A 148 1.43 9.90 -23.19
N PRO A 149 2.75 10.03 -23.31
CA PRO A 149 3.36 11.24 -23.86
C PRO A 149 2.83 11.57 -25.25
N GLY A 150 2.47 12.83 -25.47
CA GLY A 150 1.98 13.32 -26.77
C GLY A 150 0.60 12.79 -27.19
N LYS A 151 -0.15 12.12 -26.33
CA LYS A 151 -1.52 11.66 -26.58
C LYS A 151 -2.50 12.27 -25.58
N PRO A 152 -3.76 12.51 -25.96
CA PRO A 152 -4.81 12.86 -25.00
C PRO A 152 -4.96 11.79 -23.92
N ALA A 153 -5.32 12.21 -22.71
CA ALA A 153 -5.67 11.28 -21.64
C ALA A 153 -6.93 10.50 -22.03
N LEU A 154 -6.90 9.18 -21.90
CA LEU A 154 -8.04 8.31 -22.11
C LEU A 154 -8.66 7.98 -20.74
N VAL A 155 -9.93 8.32 -20.55
CA VAL A 155 -10.69 7.98 -19.35
C VAL A 155 -11.87 7.13 -19.76
N VAL A 156 -11.92 5.91 -19.25
CA VAL A 156 -12.93 4.91 -19.65
C VAL A 156 -13.45 4.12 -18.46
N PRO A 157 -14.71 3.64 -18.49
CA PRO A 157 -15.16 2.62 -17.55
C PRO A 157 -14.38 1.33 -17.79
N TYR A 158 -14.31 0.44 -16.80
CA TYR A 158 -13.63 -0.85 -16.94
C TYR A 158 -14.46 -1.99 -16.35
N VAL A 159 -14.19 -3.20 -16.84
CA VAL A 159 -14.58 -4.46 -16.21
C VAL A 159 -13.34 -5.06 -15.58
N VAL A 160 -13.49 -5.66 -14.39
CA VAL A 160 -12.41 -6.36 -13.71
C VAL A 160 -12.67 -7.87 -13.71
N GLU A 161 -11.67 -8.63 -14.12
CA GLU A 161 -11.65 -10.08 -14.02
C GLU A 161 -10.51 -10.50 -13.10
N SER A 162 -10.84 -11.25 -12.04
CA SER A 162 -9.85 -11.81 -11.12
C SER A 162 -9.47 -13.22 -11.57
N VAL A 163 -8.19 -13.54 -11.53
CA VAL A 163 -7.64 -14.82 -11.99
C VAL A 163 -7.03 -15.57 -10.80
N PRO A 164 -7.12 -16.91 -10.76
CA PRO A 164 -6.41 -17.71 -9.76
C PRO A 164 -4.91 -17.35 -9.70
N GLY A 165 -4.37 -17.22 -8.49
CA GLY A 165 -2.98 -16.79 -8.28
C GLY A 165 -2.79 -15.30 -8.01
N GLY A 166 -3.86 -14.51 -7.91
CA GLY A 166 -3.82 -13.10 -7.49
C GLY A 166 -3.63 -12.11 -8.63
N SER A 167 -3.66 -12.58 -9.87
CA SER A 167 -3.64 -11.71 -11.06
C SER A 167 -5.03 -11.13 -11.33
N SER A 168 -5.07 -9.97 -11.97
CA SER A 168 -6.30 -9.31 -12.42
C SER A 168 -6.14 -8.73 -13.81
N SER A 169 -7.24 -8.70 -14.57
CA SER A 169 -7.35 -7.97 -15.83
C SER A 169 -8.37 -6.86 -15.68
N TYR A 170 -8.02 -5.66 -16.14
CA TYR A 170 -8.90 -4.49 -16.20
C TYR A 170 -9.09 -4.12 -17.66
N SER A 171 -10.28 -4.37 -18.22
CA SER A 171 -10.56 -4.23 -19.64
C SER A 171 -11.62 -3.17 -19.93
N SER A 172 -11.51 -2.53 -21.09
CA SER A 172 -12.47 -1.56 -21.59
C SER A 172 -12.52 -1.59 -23.12
N GLU A 173 -13.73 -1.51 -23.66
CA GLU A 173 -13.99 -1.26 -25.09
C GLU A 173 -14.86 -0.01 -25.19
N ALA A 174 -14.22 1.15 -25.31
CA ALA A 174 -14.88 2.45 -25.34
C ALA A 174 -14.14 3.40 -26.28
N ASN A 175 -14.87 4.36 -26.85
CA ASN A 175 -14.32 5.36 -27.78
C ASN A 175 -13.59 4.74 -29.01
N GLY A 176 -13.92 3.50 -29.38
CA GLY A 176 -13.30 2.79 -30.50
C GLY A 176 -11.91 2.21 -30.19
N GLU A 177 -11.44 2.28 -28.93
CA GLU A 177 -10.18 1.68 -28.48
C GLU A 177 -10.46 0.44 -27.61
N LYS A 178 -9.68 -0.62 -27.82
CA LYS A 178 -9.69 -1.81 -26.95
C LYS A 178 -8.48 -1.77 -26.04
N LEU A 179 -8.74 -1.58 -24.75
CA LEU A 179 -7.74 -1.48 -23.70
C LEU A 179 -7.87 -2.65 -22.74
N GLU A 180 -6.75 -3.26 -22.38
CA GLU A 180 -6.68 -4.26 -21.33
C GLU A 180 -5.39 -4.08 -20.52
N LEU A 181 -5.50 -3.92 -19.20
CA LEU A 181 -4.38 -3.93 -18.28
C LEU A 181 -4.37 -5.24 -17.49
N TRP A 182 -3.37 -6.07 -17.74
CA TRP A 182 -3.07 -7.23 -16.91
C TRP A 182 -2.11 -6.85 -15.79
N VAL A 183 -2.43 -7.26 -14.57
CA VAL A 183 -1.56 -7.11 -13.40
C VAL A 183 -1.39 -8.46 -12.73
N ALA A 184 -0.16 -8.81 -12.38
CA ALA A 184 0.16 -10.09 -11.77
C ALA A 184 1.15 -9.90 -10.60
N PRO A 185 1.01 -10.67 -9.50
CA PRO A 185 1.99 -10.70 -8.42
C PRO A 185 3.36 -11.17 -8.94
N SER A 186 4.30 -10.25 -9.07
CA SER A 186 5.69 -10.56 -9.42
C SER A 186 6.58 -9.36 -9.10
N ARG A 187 7.80 -9.63 -8.61
CA ARG A 187 8.80 -8.57 -8.37
C ARG A 187 9.11 -7.87 -9.68
N CYS A 188 8.86 -6.55 -9.73
CA CYS A 188 9.12 -5.72 -10.90
C CYS A 188 9.99 -4.52 -10.52
N VAL A 189 11.05 -4.28 -11.30
CA VAL A 189 11.96 -3.14 -11.16
C VAL A 189 11.72 -2.18 -12.32
N ASN A 190 11.43 -0.92 -12.01
CA ASN A 190 11.32 0.12 -13.01
C ASN A 190 12.72 0.47 -13.53
N SER A 191 12.97 0.22 -14.81
CA SER A 191 14.28 0.39 -15.44
C SER A 191 14.85 1.81 -15.42
N MET A 192 13.99 2.83 -15.30
CA MET A 192 14.39 4.23 -15.32
C MET A 192 14.71 4.79 -13.93
N THR A 193 14.13 4.23 -12.88
CA THR A 193 14.18 4.81 -11.51
C THR A 193 14.76 3.86 -10.47
N GLY A 194 14.97 2.59 -10.83
CA GLY A 194 15.33 1.53 -9.88
C GLY A 194 14.20 1.14 -8.92
N ALA A 195 13.05 1.82 -8.96
CA ALA A 195 11.93 1.56 -8.04
C ALA A 195 11.46 0.11 -8.15
N VAL A 196 11.25 -0.54 -7.01
CA VAL A 196 10.85 -1.94 -6.93
C VAL A 196 9.41 -2.03 -6.44
N THR A 197 8.62 -2.88 -7.08
CA THR A 197 7.22 -3.14 -6.76
C THR A 197 6.96 -4.64 -6.75
N GLN A 198 5.87 -5.07 -6.11
CA GLN A 198 5.49 -6.48 -6.05
C GLN A 198 4.54 -6.93 -7.17
N MET A 199 4.23 -6.08 -8.15
CA MET A 199 3.39 -6.46 -9.29
C MET A 199 4.04 -6.05 -10.61
N SER A 200 3.90 -6.92 -11.61
CA SER A 200 4.15 -6.58 -13.01
C SER A 200 2.86 -6.17 -13.69
N ALA A 201 2.98 -5.35 -14.74
CA ALA A 201 1.87 -4.95 -15.58
C ALA A 201 2.15 -5.19 -17.06
N GLU A 202 1.10 -5.56 -17.78
CA GLU A 202 1.07 -5.63 -19.24
C GLU A 202 -0.15 -4.87 -19.74
N LEU A 203 0.10 -3.72 -20.40
CA LEU A 203 -0.93 -2.93 -21.06
C LEU A 203 -1.05 -3.40 -22.52
N ARG A 204 -2.23 -3.85 -22.89
CA ARG A 204 -2.62 -4.16 -24.26
C ARG A 204 -3.54 -3.06 -24.77
N LEU A 205 -3.14 -2.38 -25.83
CA LEU A 205 -3.92 -1.33 -26.46
C LEU A 205 -3.91 -1.55 -27.96
N ASP A 206 -5.07 -1.81 -28.57
CA ASP A 206 -5.23 -2.06 -30.00
C ASP A 206 -4.16 -3.02 -30.57
N ASN A 207 -3.99 -4.16 -29.89
CA ASN A 207 -3.01 -5.23 -30.17
C ASN A 207 -1.53 -4.89 -29.92
N GLN A 208 -1.21 -3.71 -29.38
CA GLN A 208 0.14 -3.39 -28.91
C GLN A 208 0.30 -3.78 -27.45
N VAL A 209 1.34 -4.54 -27.14
CA VAL A 209 1.64 -5.00 -25.78
C VAL A 209 2.81 -4.18 -25.23
N MET A 210 2.60 -3.52 -24.10
CA MET A 210 3.59 -2.70 -23.43
C MET A 210 3.72 -3.15 -21.98
N ARG A 211 4.96 -3.37 -21.52
CA ARG A 211 5.22 -3.90 -20.17
C ARG A 211 5.61 -2.79 -19.21
N GLY A 212 5.34 -3.03 -17.94
CA GLY A 212 5.58 -2.09 -16.87
C GLY A 212 5.53 -2.75 -15.50
N CYS A 213 5.63 -1.91 -14.48
CA CYS A 213 5.45 -2.30 -13.09
C CYS A 213 4.14 -1.74 -12.56
N ALA A 214 3.59 -2.41 -11.55
CA ALA A 214 2.36 -1.99 -10.89
C ALA A 214 2.48 -2.11 -9.38
N TYR A 215 1.62 -1.37 -8.68
CA TYR A 215 1.44 -1.49 -7.25
C TYR A 215 -0.03 -1.27 -6.88
N PRO A 216 -0.52 -1.96 -5.83
CA PRO A 216 -1.87 -1.72 -5.34
C PRO A 216 -1.92 -0.36 -4.64
N GLY A 217 -3.00 0.38 -4.82
CA GLY A 217 -3.29 1.60 -4.06
C GLY A 217 -3.99 1.29 -2.73
N GLY A 218 -4.48 2.34 -2.06
CA GLY A 218 -5.16 2.24 -0.77
C GLY A 218 -6.61 1.76 -0.85
N ALA A 219 -7.21 1.76 -2.05
CA ALA A 219 -8.54 1.21 -2.31
C ALA A 219 -8.50 -0.22 -2.88
N TYR A 220 -7.32 -0.82 -2.99
CA TYR A 220 -7.17 -2.20 -3.44
C TYR A 220 -7.78 -3.16 -2.41
N ALA A 221 -8.69 -4.02 -2.83
CA ALA A 221 -9.19 -5.11 -2.00
C ALA A 221 -8.19 -6.26 -2.04
N GLU A 222 -7.49 -6.48 -0.92
CA GLU A 222 -6.51 -7.55 -0.74
C GLU A 222 -7.14 -8.91 -0.44
#